data_AF-A0A7X1L521-F1
#
_entry.id   AF-A0A7X1L521-F1
#
_cell.length_a   1.000
_cell.length_b   1.000
_cell.length_c   1.000
_cell.angle_alpha   90.00
_cell.angle_beta   90.00
_cell.angle_gamma   90.00
#
_symmetry.space_group_name_H-M   'P 1'
#
loop_
_entity.id
_entity.type
_entity.pdbx_description
1 polymer ?
#
loop_
_entity_poly.entity_id
_entity_poly.type
_entity_poly.pdbx_seq_one_letter_code
_entity_poly.pdbx_strand_id
1 'polypeptide(L)' 'MKKQFIIGLMISIFLCVILTSCGGGGAKVESTVSTQTLGQQLIDLEKAYKEGVLTEKEYNKAKKALIEKYE' A
#
# COMPACT_ATOMS: atom_id res chain seq x y z
N MET A 1 21.48 31.35 22.24
CA MET A 1 22.25 30.09 22.23
C MET A 1 21.37 28.83 22.29
N LYS A 2 20.46 28.67 23.27
CA LYS A 2 19.66 27.43 23.45
C LYS A 2 18.61 27.18 22.34
N LYS A 3 17.94 28.24 21.84
CA LYS A 3 16.95 28.14 20.74
C LYS A 3 17.56 27.73 19.39
N GLN A 4 18.77 28.21 19.08
CA GLN A 4 19.49 27.87 17.84
C GLN A 4 19.92 26.38 17.83
N PHE A 5 20.24 25.83 19.01
CA PHE A 5 20.56 24.42 19.17
C PHE A 5 19.33 23.50 18.99
N ILE A 6 18.16 23.94 19.48
CA ILE A 6 16.89 23.20 19.34
C ILE A 6 16.41 23.17 17.87
N ILE A 7 16.57 24.27 17.14
CA ILE A 7 16.21 24.35 15.71
C ILE A 7 17.15 23.48 14.86
N GLY A 8 18.45 23.47 15.17
CA GLY A 8 19.41 22.57 14.51
C GLY A 8 19.13 21.09 14.75
N LEU A 9 18.74 20.72 15.99
CA LEU A 9 18.37 19.34 16.35
C LEU A 9 17.10 18.86 15.63
N MET A 10 16.09 19.74 15.48
CA MET A 10 14.84 19.42 14.78
C MET A 10 15.01 19.26 13.27
N ILE A 11 15.87 20.06 12.63
CA ILE A 11 16.17 19.93 11.20
C ILE A 11 16.96 18.63 10.91
N SER A 12 17.86 18.24 11.81
CA SER A 12 18.63 16.99 11.67
C SER A 12 17.75 15.73 11.74
N ILE A 13 16.66 15.76 12.51
CA ILE A 13 15.75 14.60 12.65
C ILE A 13 14.84 14.43 11.43
N PHE A 14 14.51 15.53 10.75
CA PHE A 14 13.64 15.52 9.57
C PHE A 14 14.35 14.92 8.34
N LEU A 15 15.68 15.00 8.27
CA LEU A 15 16.47 14.49 7.15
C LEU A 15 16.65 12.95 7.19
N CYS A 16 16.59 12.33 8.38
CA CYS A 16 16.75 10.88 8.54
C CYS A 16 15.52 10.07 8.07
N VAL A 17 14.34 10.68 8.01
CA VAL A 17 13.07 9.99 7.65
C VAL A 17 12.94 9.74 6.15
N ILE A 18 13.69 10.47 5.31
CA ILE A 18 13.58 10.40 3.84
C ILE A 18 14.38 9.22 3.25
N LEU A 19 15.33 8.65 4.00
CA LEU A 19 16.14 7.52 3.53
C LEU A 19 15.56 6.14 3.91
N THR A 20 14.51 6.10 4.74
CA THR A 20 13.76 4.88 5.01
C THR A 20 12.61 4.64 4.03
N SER A 21 12.35 5.57 3.09
CA SER A 21 11.43 5.32 1.99
C SER A 21 12.14 4.61 0.83
N CYS A 22 11.76 3.35 0.64
CA CYS A 22 11.97 2.52 -0.55
C CYS A 22 13.32 1.79 -0.68
N GLY A 23 13.62 0.95 0.30
CA GLY A 23 14.63 -0.11 0.24
C GLY A 23 14.14 -1.42 0.85
N GLY A 24 12.97 -1.93 0.41
CA GLY A 24 12.56 -3.31 0.66
C GLY A 24 12.73 -4.06 -0.67
N GLY A 25 13.67 -4.98 -0.83
CA GLY A 25 13.82 -6.19 -0.02
C GLY A 25 13.13 -7.30 -0.81
N GLY A 26 13.92 -8.11 -1.52
CA GLY A 26 13.48 -9.07 -2.53
C GLY A 26 12.19 -9.81 -2.19
N ALA A 27 11.16 -9.56 -3.00
CA ALA A 27 9.97 -10.38 -2.99
C ALA A 27 10.30 -11.68 -3.74
N LYS A 28 10.70 -12.69 -2.97
CA LYS A 28 10.41 -14.10 -3.28
C LYS A 28 8.99 -14.17 -3.84
N VAL A 29 8.88 -14.54 -5.11
CA VAL A 29 7.61 -14.85 -5.75
C VAL A 29 7.15 -16.18 -5.15
N GLU A 30 6.63 -16.13 -3.93
CA GLU A 30 5.68 -17.15 -3.49
C GLU A 30 4.43 -16.88 -4.30
N SER A 31 4.33 -17.58 -5.43
CA SER A 31 3.09 -17.84 -6.12
C SER A 31 2.17 -18.57 -5.14
N THR A 32 1.62 -17.84 -4.19
CA THR A 32 0.43 -18.23 -3.46
C THR A 32 -0.64 -18.22 -4.53
N VAL A 33 -0.82 -19.37 -5.18
CA VAL A 33 -1.99 -19.68 -5.99
C VAL A 33 -3.14 -19.64 -5.00
N SER A 34 -3.64 -18.43 -4.76
CA SER A 34 -4.93 -18.22 -4.13
C SER A 34 -5.89 -18.92 -5.07
N THR A 35 -6.36 -20.09 -4.64
CA THR A 35 -7.26 -20.99 -5.36
C THR A 35 -8.66 -20.40 -5.50
N GLN A 36 -8.81 -19.10 -5.23
CA GLN A 36 -10.00 -18.33 -5.50
C GLN A 36 -10.01 -17.93 -6.98
N THR A 37 -11.09 -18.25 -7.66
CA THR A 37 -11.32 -17.80 -9.03
C THR A 37 -11.39 -16.27 -9.06
N LEU A 38 -11.04 -15.65 -10.19
CA LEU A 38 -11.18 -14.20 -10.37
C LEU A 38 -12.59 -13.72 -9.99
N GLY A 39 -13.62 -14.52 -10.28
CA GLY A 39 -15.00 -14.23 -9.91
C GLY A 39 -15.20 -14.06 -8.41
N GLN A 40 -14.64 -14.93 -7.57
CA GLN A 40 -14.79 -14.82 -6.11
C GLN A 40 -14.08 -13.58 -5.55
N GLN A 41 -12.87 -13.29 -6.03
CA GLN A 41 -12.13 -12.11 -5.59
C GLN A 41 -12.86 -10.81 -5.97
N LEU A 42 -13.54 -10.77 -7.12
CA LEU A 42 -14.34 -9.62 -7.52
C LEU A 42 -15.60 -9.44 -6.65
N ILE A 43 -16.26 -10.54 -6.28
CA ILE A 43 -17.44 -10.52 -5.39
C ILE A 43 -17.04 -10.02 -4.00
N ASP A 44 -15.94 -10.52 -3.45
CA ASP A 44 -15.43 -10.10 -2.15
C ASP A 44 -15.03 -8.61 -2.15
N LEU A 45 -14.40 -8.15 -3.22
CA LEU A 45 -14.03 -6.75 -3.40
C LEU A 45 -15.27 -5.83 -3.47
N GLU A 46 -16.31 -6.25 -4.19
CA GLU A 46 -17.58 -5.51 -4.27
C GLU A 46 -18.27 -5.46 -2.91
N LYS A 47 -18.23 -6.55 -2.14
CA LYS A 47 -18.80 -6.61 -0.80
C LYS A 47 -18.10 -5.63 0.14
N ALA A 48 -16.76 -5.60 0.14
CA ALA A 48 -15.98 -4.65 0.95
C ALA A 48 -16.27 -3.19 0.57
N TYR A 49 -16.52 -2.88 -0.71
CA TYR A 49 -16.97 -1.55 -1.13
C TYR A 49 -18.38 -1.22 -0.61
N LYS A 50 -19.32 -2.16 -0.72
CA LYS A 50 -20.70 -1.99 -0.20
C LYS A 50 -20.75 -1.83 1.32
N GLU A 51 -19.87 -2.50 2.04
CA GLU A 51 -19.72 -2.37 3.49
C GLU A 51 -19.01 -1.06 3.90
N GLY A 52 -18.55 -0.25 2.94
CA GLY A 52 -17.85 1.01 3.20
C GLY A 52 -16.43 0.82 3.71
N VAL A 53 -15.89 -0.41 3.63
CA VAL A 53 -14.51 -0.74 4.01
C VAL A 53 -13.52 -0.17 2.99
N LEU A 54 -13.92 -0.13 1.72
CA LEU A 54 -13.14 0.45 0.63
C LEU A 54 -13.81 1.71 0.10
N THR A 55 -12.99 2.70 -0.25
CA THR A 55 -13.46 3.83 -1.04
C THR A 55 -13.61 3.45 -2.51
N GLU A 56 -14.42 4.20 -3.27
CA GLU A 56 -14.64 3.95 -4.72
C GLU A 56 -13.32 3.87 -5.51
N LYS A 57 -12.35 4.73 -5.15
CA LYS A 57 -11.04 4.77 -5.81
C LYS A 57 -10.24 3.49 -5.56
N GLU A 58 -10.26 2.98 -4.32
CA GLU A 58 -9.56 1.76 -3.94
C GLU A 58 -10.22 0.53 -4.56
N TYR A 59 -11.55 0.50 -4.57
CA TYR A 59 -12.33 -0.52 -5.26
C TYR A 59 -11.96 -0.58 -6.75
N ASN A 60 -11.97 0.54 -7.47
CA ASN A 60 -11.67 0.54 -8.90
C ASN A 60 -10.22 0.15 -9.19
N LYS A 61 -9.27 0.60 -8.37
CA LYS A 61 -7.86 0.24 -8.52
C LYS A 61 -7.64 -1.25 -8.30
N ALA A 62 -8.24 -1.81 -7.26
CA ALA A 62 -8.13 -3.23 -6.96
C ALA A 62 -8.83 -4.10 -8.01
N LYS A 63 -10.02 -3.70 -8.48
CA LYS A 63 -10.75 -4.38 -9.57
C LYS A 63 -9.91 -4.45 -10.84
N LYS A 64 -9.29 -3.34 -11.23
CA LYS A 64 -8.44 -3.28 -12.41
C LYS A 64 -7.20 -4.16 -12.27
N ALA A 65 -6.51 -4.09 -11.12
CA ALA A 65 -5.35 -4.92 -10.84
C ALA A 65 -5.69 -6.43 -10.80
N LEU A 66 -6.90 -6.79 -10.34
CA LEU A 66 -7.39 -8.16 -10.38
C LEU A 66 -7.62 -8.63 -11.82
N ILE A 67 -8.22 -7.81 -12.69
CA ILE A 67 -8.45 -8.19 -14.09
C ILE A 67 -7.11 -8.31 -14.85
N GLU A 68 -6.22 -7.32 -14.71
CA GLU A 68 -4.89 -7.34 -15.36
C GLU A 68 -4.02 -8.52 -14.91
N LYS A 69 -4.27 -9.12 -13.75
CA LYS A 69 -3.55 -10.31 -13.27
C LYS A 69 -3.97 -11.61 -13.98
N TYR A 70 -5.14 -11.61 -14.61
CA TYR A 70 -5.75 -12.80 -15.23
C TYR A 70 -5.88 -12.67 -16.76
N GLU A 71 -5.66 -11.49 -17.33
CA GLU A 71 -5.34 -11.30 -18.76
C GLU A 71 -3.88 -11.69 -19.05
#